data_AF-A0A821J3M2-F1
#
_entry.id   AF-A0A821J3M2-F1
#
_cell.length_a   1.000
_cell.length_b   1.000
_cell.length_c   1.000
_cell.angle_alpha   90.00
_cell.angle_beta   90.00
_cell.angle_gamma   90.00
#
_symmetry.space_group_name_H-M   'P 1'
#
loop_
_entity.id
_entity.type
_entity.pdbx_description
1 polymer ?
#
loop_
_entity_poly.entity_id
_entity_poly.type
_entity_poly.pdbx_seq_one_letter_code
_entity_poly.pdbx_strand_id
1 'polypeptide(L)'
;KFLNSAWPDIITSISYLIKITEDTANATRLYASLVEGKLNARKLYETSDISYYAQELSLVVNDIERIRESFKTLPIELSYDKLLVAAEKFHSISVVDEYRKKIETTVATCSQEIIDKIYQILNRVVTKMEIELKQHIFHIIETPEHVSLQDTIQPFITYLDARLLPFKDFLIRQNYTR
;
A
#
# COMPACT_ATOMS: atom_id res chain seq x y z
N LYS A 1 -17.21 -14.71 -14.20
CA LYS A 1 -18.49 -14.45 -14.91
C LYS A 1 -18.34 -13.61 -16.20
N PHE A 2 -17.19 -13.01 -16.50
CA PHE A 2 -16.95 -12.28 -17.76
C PHE A 2 -16.60 -13.17 -18.98
N LEU A 3 -16.39 -14.48 -18.79
CA LEU A 3 -16.01 -15.42 -19.86
C LEU A 3 -17.18 -15.89 -20.76
N ASN A 4 -18.43 -15.48 -20.48
CA ASN A 4 -19.60 -15.90 -21.26
C ASN A 4 -20.05 -14.89 -22.33
N SER A 5 -19.40 -13.72 -22.40
CA SER A 5 -19.56 -12.83 -23.54
C SER A 5 -18.44 -13.17 -24.51
N ALA A 6 -18.78 -13.60 -25.73
CA ALA A 6 -17.79 -13.81 -26.78
C ALA A 6 -16.98 -12.51 -26.89
N TRP A 7 -15.70 -12.58 -26.52
CA TRP A 7 -14.77 -11.51 -26.81
C TRP A 7 -14.90 -11.16 -28.30
N PRO A 8 -14.79 -9.88 -28.69
CA PRO A 8 -14.78 -9.50 -30.10
C PRO A 8 -13.62 -10.18 -30.85
N ASP A 9 -13.36 -9.79 -32.09
CA ASP A 9 -12.13 -10.22 -32.77
C ASP A 9 -10.90 -9.98 -31.87
N ILE A 10 -9.86 -10.80 -32.07
CA ILE A 10 -8.71 -10.87 -31.17
C ILE A 10 -7.97 -9.53 -31.05
N ILE A 11 -7.95 -8.73 -32.12
CA ILE A 11 -7.27 -7.43 -32.16
C ILE A 11 -8.00 -6.43 -31.25
N THR A 12 -9.31 -6.33 -31.41
CA THR A 12 -10.17 -5.48 -30.56
C THR A 12 -10.09 -5.93 -29.11
N SER A 13 -10.05 -7.23 -28.86
CA SER A 13 -9.96 -7.81 -27.53
C SER A 13 -8.68 -7.39 -26.79
N ILE A 14 -7.51 -7.46 -27.43
CA ILE A 14 -6.24 -7.02 -26.83
C ILE A 14 -6.28 -5.52 -26.51
N SER A 15 -6.82 -4.71 -27.43
CA SER A 15 -6.95 -3.27 -27.21
C SER A 15 -7.80 -2.98 -25.96
N TYR A 16 -8.85 -3.76 -25.74
CA TYR A 16 -9.64 -3.69 -24.51
C TYR A 16 -8.87 -4.14 -23.26
N LEU A 17 -8.06 -5.20 -23.33
CA LEU A 17 -7.24 -5.60 -22.17
C LEU A 17 -6.30 -4.49 -21.73
N ILE A 18 -5.60 -3.88 -22.69
CA ILE A 18 -4.68 -2.76 -22.41
C ILE A 18 -5.46 -1.61 -21.77
N LYS A 19 -6.60 -1.24 -22.37
CA LYS A 19 -7.42 -0.13 -21.86
C LYS A 19 -7.99 -0.40 -20.47
N ILE A 20 -8.52 -1.60 -20.23
CA ILE A 20 -9.01 -2.03 -18.91
C ILE A 20 -7.89 -1.98 -17.88
N THR A 21 -6.68 -2.39 -18.25
CA THR A 21 -5.51 -2.36 -17.35
C THR A 21 -5.15 -0.92 -16.98
N GLU A 22 -5.07 -0.02 -17.97
CA GLU A 22 -4.78 1.40 -17.78
C GLU A 22 -5.87 2.09 -16.92
N ASP A 23 -7.14 1.85 -17.22
CA ASP A 23 -8.26 2.46 -16.50
C ASP A 23 -8.34 1.94 -15.06
N THR A 24 -8.09 0.65 -14.83
CA THR A 24 -8.05 0.05 -13.49
C THR A 24 -6.84 0.55 -12.68
N ALA A 25 -5.69 0.75 -13.33
CA ALA A 25 -4.52 1.38 -12.70
C ALA A 25 -4.84 2.82 -12.25
N ASN A 26 -5.50 3.60 -13.11
CA ASN A 26 -5.93 4.96 -12.78
C ASN A 26 -6.95 4.98 -11.64
N ALA A 27 -7.93 4.08 -11.66
CA ALA A 27 -8.90 3.93 -10.57
C ALA A 27 -8.21 3.56 -9.24
N THR A 28 -7.21 2.68 -9.29
CA THR A 28 -6.41 2.28 -8.13
C THR A 28 -5.65 3.47 -7.52
N ARG A 29 -4.97 4.27 -8.35
CA ARG A 29 -4.29 5.50 -7.92
C ARG A 29 -5.25 6.52 -7.33
N LEU A 30 -6.40 6.71 -7.98
CA LEU A 30 -7.42 7.65 -7.55
C LEU A 30 -7.98 7.22 -6.18
N TYR A 31 -8.31 5.95 -6.02
CA TYR A 31 -8.79 5.41 -4.76
C TYR A 31 -7.77 5.67 -3.63
N ALA A 32 -6.50 5.30 -3.83
CA ALA A 32 -5.48 5.48 -2.81
C ALA A 32 -5.32 6.96 -2.41
N SER A 33 -5.42 7.87 -3.38
CA SER A 33 -5.34 9.31 -3.12
C SER A 33 -6.59 9.85 -2.42
N LEU A 34 -7.79 9.35 -2.74
CA LEU A 34 -9.02 9.74 -2.06
C LEU A 34 -9.05 9.29 -0.60
N VAL A 35 -8.61 8.06 -0.32
CA VAL A 35 -8.59 7.54 1.05
C VAL A 35 -7.51 8.23 1.88
N GLU A 36 -6.33 8.49 1.32
CA GLU A 36 -5.33 9.34 1.97
C GLU A 36 -5.86 10.76 2.23
N GLY A 37 -6.57 11.36 1.28
CA GLY A 37 -7.20 12.67 1.46
C GLY A 37 -8.19 12.68 2.62
N LYS A 38 -8.98 11.61 2.79
CA LYS A 38 -9.89 11.43 3.93
C LYS A 38 -9.13 11.30 5.25
N LEU A 39 -8.02 10.57 5.27
CA LEU A 39 -7.14 10.44 6.44
C LEU A 39 -6.63 11.83 6.89
N ASN A 40 -6.15 12.64 5.93
CA ASN A 40 -5.63 13.98 6.19
C ASN A 40 -6.73 14.93 6.70
N ALA A 41 -7.94 14.87 6.10
CA ALA A 41 -9.07 15.72 6.49
C ALA A 41 -9.54 15.47 7.93
N ARG A 42 -9.36 14.24 8.45
CA ARG A 42 -9.72 13.87 9.83
C ARG A 42 -8.73 14.42 10.88
N LYS A 43 -7.65 15.10 10.47
CA LYS A 43 -6.60 15.63 11.36
C LYS A 43 -6.08 14.57 12.34
N LEU A 44 -6.00 13.32 11.88
CA LEU A 44 -5.63 12.18 12.71
C LEU A 44 -4.26 12.37 13.38
N TYR A 45 -3.33 13.09 12.75
CA TYR A 45 -2.02 13.37 13.33
C TYR A 45 -2.05 14.31 14.55
N GLU A 46 -3.15 15.04 14.76
CA GLU A 46 -3.36 15.97 15.88
C GLU A 46 -4.02 15.29 17.09
N THR A 47 -4.56 14.07 16.94
CA THR A 47 -5.21 13.36 18.07
C THR A 47 -4.21 12.84 19.09
N SER A 48 -4.61 12.88 20.37
CA SER A 48 -3.90 12.23 21.47
C SER A 48 -4.27 10.76 21.64
N ASP A 49 -5.39 10.31 21.05
CA ASP A 49 -5.83 8.91 21.10
C ASP A 49 -5.02 8.06 20.11
N ILE A 50 -3.99 7.41 20.65
CA ILE A 50 -3.05 6.56 19.91
C ILE A 50 -3.74 5.35 19.30
N SER A 51 -4.71 4.76 20.01
CA SER A 51 -5.39 3.55 19.57
C SER A 51 -6.29 3.85 18.38
N TYR A 52 -7.10 4.92 18.48
CA TYR A 52 -7.91 5.40 17.36
C TYR A 52 -7.04 5.82 16.17
N TYR A 53 -5.95 6.54 16.42
CA TYR A 53 -4.99 6.92 15.39
C TYR A 53 -4.42 5.71 14.65
N ALA A 54 -3.94 4.71 15.40
CA ALA A 54 -3.37 3.50 14.83
C ALA A 54 -4.40 2.69 14.04
N GLN A 55 -5.62 2.57 14.57
CA GLN A 55 -6.71 1.87 13.89
C GLN A 55 -7.07 2.51 12.55
N GLU A 56 -7.30 3.82 12.53
CA GLU A 56 -7.70 4.55 11.33
C GLU A 56 -6.62 4.55 10.26
N LEU A 57 -5.36 4.79 10.65
CA LEU A 57 -4.24 4.73 9.71
C LEU A 57 -4.05 3.31 9.16
N SER A 58 -4.16 2.30 10.02
CA SER A 58 -4.00 0.90 9.61
C SER A 58 -5.11 0.47 8.67
N LEU A 59 -6.36 0.90 8.90
CA LEU A 59 -7.48 0.66 8.00
C LEU A 59 -7.17 1.21 6.60
N VAL A 60 -6.73 2.46 6.51
CA VAL A 60 -6.38 3.09 5.23
C VAL A 60 -5.25 2.36 4.52
N VAL A 61 -4.15 2.07 5.24
CA VAL A 61 -2.97 1.42 4.67
C VAL A 61 -3.27 -0.02 4.23
N ASN A 62 -4.08 -0.76 5.00
CA ASN A 62 -4.52 -2.10 4.64
C ASN A 62 -5.48 -2.09 3.44
N ASP A 63 -6.39 -1.13 3.36
CA ASP A 63 -7.33 -1.01 2.24
C ASP A 63 -6.61 -0.72 0.93
N ILE A 64 -5.63 0.19 0.96
CA ILE A 64 -4.79 0.51 -0.19
C ILE A 64 -3.98 -0.73 -0.63
N GLU A 65 -3.38 -1.45 0.33
CA GLU A 65 -2.62 -2.68 0.06
C GLU A 65 -3.49 -3.76 -0.56
N ARG A 66 -4.73 -3.94 -0.07
CA ARG A 66 -5.68 -4.91 -0.60
C ARG A 66 -6.07 -4.62 -2.04
N ILE A 67 -6.32 -3.36 -2.39
CA ILE A 67 -6.63 -2.98 -3.78
C ILE A 67 -5.44 -3.22 -4.69
N ARG A 68 -4.23 -2.93 -4.23
CA ARG A 68 -3.00 -3.25 -4.98
C ARG A 68 -2.86 -4.74 -5.25
N GLU A 69 -3.11 -5.61 -4.27
CA GLU A 69 -3.10 -7.06 -4.51
C GLU A 69 -4.19 -7.50 -5.49
N SER A 70 -5.41 -6.96 -5.36
CA SER A 70 -6.50 -7.25 -6.31
C SER A 70 -6.19 -6.76 -7.72
N PHE A 71 -5.51 -5.63 -7.87
CA PHE A 71 -5.11 -5.13 -9.19
C PHE A 71 -4.00 -5.99 -9.81
N LYS A 72 -3.06 -6.50 -9.01
CA LYS A 72 -2.01 -7.42 -9.48
C LYS A 72 -2.56 -8.74 -10.01
N THR A 73 -3.71 -9.22 -9.50
CA THR A 73 -4.33 -10.46 -9.98
C THR A 73 -5.16 -10.27 -11.25
N LEU A 74 -5.42 -9.03 -11.66
CA LEU A 74 -6.26 -8.69 -12.82
C LEU A 74 -5.84 -9.42 -14.12
N PRO A 75 -4.55 -9.50 -14.51
CA PRO A 75 -4.14 -10.22 -15.72
C PRO A 75 -4.51 -11.69 -15.70
N ILE A 76 -4.44 -12.32 -14.52
CA ILE A 76 -4.76 -13.74 -14.32
C ILE A 76 -6.28 -13.94 -14.39
N GLU A 77 -7.05 -13.10 -13.68
CA GLU A 77 -8.51 -13.18 -13.62
C GLU A 77 -9.17 -12.99 -15.00
N LEU A 78 -8.57 -12.15 -15.84
CA LEU A 78 -9.03 -11.92 -17.21
C LEU A 78 -8.36 -12.84 -18.23
N SER A 79 -7.55 -13.81 -17.78
CA SER A 79 -6.90 -14.80 -18.64
C SER A 79 -6.09 -14.19 -19.80
N TYR A 80 -5.34 -13.12 -19.51
CA TYR A 80 -4.59 -12.38 -20.52
C TYR A 80 -3.67 -13.27 -21.35
N ASP A 81 -2.99 -14.23 -20.72
CA ASP A 81 -2.11 -15.17 -21.42
C ASP A 81 -2.83 -15.95 -22.54
N LYS A 82 -4.07 -16.39 -22.31
CA LYS A 82 -4.83 -17.12 -23.33
C LYS A 82 -5.13 -16.24 -24.54
N LEU A 83 -5.44 -14.97 -24.30
CA LEU A 83 -5.73 -14.01 -25.36
C LEU A 83 -4.48 -13.59 -26.12
N LEU A 84 -3.35 -13.38 -25.43
CA LEU A 84 -2.06 -13.07 -26.05
C LEU A 84 -1.56 -14.23 -26.91
N VAL A 85 -1.62 -15.48 -26.42
CA VAL A 85 -1.28 -16.66 -27.23
C VAL A 85 -2.20 -16.81 -28.45
N ALA A 86 -3.49 -16.49 -28.32
CA ALA A 86 -4.39 -16.49 -29.47
C ALA A 86 -4.01 -15.41 -30.51
N ALA A 87 -3.47 -14.28 -30.07
CA ALA A 87 -3.04 -13.17 -30.92
C ALA A 87 -1.80 -13.46 -31.76
N GLU A 88 -0.92 -14.36 -31.31
CA GLU A 88 0.27 -14.80 -32.06
C GLU A 88 -0.09 -15.44 -33.42
N LYS A 89 -1.35 -15.88 -33.60
CA LYS A 89 -1.85 -16.39 -34.88
C LYS A 89 -2.17 -15.30 -35.90
N PHE A 90 -2.33 -14.06 -35.45
CA PHE A 90 -2.78 -12.92 -36.26
C PHE A 90 -1.74 -11.80 -36.37
N HIS A 91 -0.80 -11.73 -35.42
CA HIS A 91 0.29 -10.76 -35.37
C HIS A 91 1.65 -11.43 -35.28
N SER A 92 2.71 -10.69 -35.60
CA SER A 92 4.06 -11.16 -35.32
C SER A 92 4.28 -11.28 -33.82
N ILE A 93 5.11 -12.24 -33.42
CA ILE A 93 5.48 -12.49 -32.01
C ILE A 93 5.96 -11.19 -31.35
N SER A 94 6.77 -10.39 -32.07
CA SER A 94 7.27 -9.09 -31.60
C SER A 94 6.16 -8.12 -31.19
N VAL A 95 5.02 -8.09 -31.89
CA VAL A 95 3.91 -7.18 -31.57
C VAL A 95 3.13 -7.67 -30.35
N VAL A 96 2.95 -8.99 -30.22
CA VAL A 96 2.29 -9.58 -29.05
C VAL A 96 3.13 -9.39 -27.79
N ASP A 97 4.45 -9.50 -27.91
CA ASP A 97 5.40 -9.23 -26.82
C ASP A 97 5.34 -7.77 -26.35
N GLU A 98 5.14 -6.81 -27.26
CA GLU A 98 4.92 -5.41 -26.89
C GLU A 98 3.65 -5.22 -26.07
N TYR A 99 2.54 -5.89 -26.43
CA TYR A 99 1.30 -5.85 -25.64
C TYR A 99 1.47 -6.46 -24.26
N ARG A 100 2.13 -7.63 -24.18
CA ARG A 100 2.47 -8.29 -22.91
C ARG A 100 3.27 -7.34 -22.03
N LYS A 101 4.36 -6.79 -22.56
CA LYS A 101 5.23 -5.86 -21.85
C LYS A 101 4.49 -4.62 -21.40
N LYS A 102 3.62 -4.05 -22.23
CA LYS A 102 2.83 -2.86 -21.88
C LYS A 102 1.93 -3.12 -20.67
N ILE A 103 1.22 -4.25 -20.66
CA ILE A 103 0.38 -4.66 -19.53
C ILE A 103 1.22 -4.88 -18.27
N GLU A 104 2.28 -5.70 -18.36
CA GLU A 104 3.15 -6.03 -17.23
C GLU A 104 3.78 -4.76 -16.62
N THR A 105 4.26 -3.86 -17.47
CA THR A 105 4.82 -2.57 -17.04
C THR A 105 3.76 -1.72 -16.35
N THR A 106 2.54 -1.65 -16.89
CA THR A 106 1.45 -0.87 -16.27
C THR A 106 1.10 -1.40 -14.88
N VAL A 107 1.00 -2.72 -14.75
CA VAL A 107 0.72 -3.37 -13.46
C VAL A 107 1.86 -3.14 -12.46
N ALA A 108 3.11 -3.35 -12.89
CA ALA A 108 4.29 -3.18 -12.05
C ALA A 108 4.45 -1.73 -11.57
N THR A 109 4.37 -0.77 -12.50
CA THR A 109 4.49 0.66 -12.19
C THR A 109 3.40 1.11 -11.22
N CYS A 110 2.13 0.80 -11.49
CA CYS A 110 1.05 1.18 -10.58
C CYS A 110 1.18 0.48 -9.22
N SER A 111 1.57 -0.80 -9.18
CA SER A 111 1.82 -1.49 -7.91
C SER A 111 2.93 -0.81 -7.11
N GLN A 112 4.02 -0.39 -7.75
CA GLN A 112 5.12 0.30 -7.06
C GLN A 112 4.68 1.67 -6.54
N GLU A 113 3.95 2.45 -7.33
CA GLU A 113 3.41 3.75 -6.91
C GLU A 113 2.50 3.63 -5.67
N ILE A 114 1.71 2.55 -5.58
CA ILE A 114 0.89 2.28 -4.39
C ILE A 114 1.75 1.91 -3.18
N ILE A 115 2.81 1.10 -3.36
CA ILE A 115 3.77 0.79 -2.29
C ILE A 115 4.43 2.08 -1.78
N ASP A 116 4.89 2.93 -2.68
CA ASP A 116 5.53 4.20 -2.34
C ASP A 116 4.57 5.11 -1.56
N LYS A 117 3.28 5.12 -1.94
CA LYS A 117 2.25 5.85 -1.19
C LYS A 117 2.01 5.26 0.20
N ILE A 118 2.01 3.94 0.36
CA ILE A 118 1.93 3.30 1.69
C ILE A 118 3.12 3.74 2.56
N TYR A 119 4.34 3.71 2.02
CA TYR A 119 5.53 4.20 2.73
C TYR A 119 5.41 5.67 3.10
N GLN A 120 4.90 6.53 2.22
CA GLN A 120 4.68 7.94 2.52
C GLN A 120 3.72 8.14 3.69
N ILE A 121 2.64 7.34 3.79
CA ILE A 121 1.68 7.40 4.89
C ILE A 121 2.33 6.91 6.19
N LEU A 122 3.02 5.77 6.16
CA LEU A 122 3.70 5.18 7.32
C LEU A 122 4.84 6.06 7.83
N ASN A 123 5.62 6.68 6.93
CA ASN A 123 6.73 7.56 7.30
C ASN A 123 6.27 8.74 8.16
N ARG A 124 5.04 9.24 8.01
CA ARG A 124 4.50 10.28 8.89
C ARG A 124 4.37 9.81 10.34
N VAL A 125 4.03 8.52 10.55
CA VAL A 125 4.03 7.90 11.89
C VAL A 125 5.46 7.81 12.41
N VAL A 126 6.37 7.28 11.60
CA VAL A 126 7.79 7.09 11.97
C VAL A 126 8.44 8.42 12.35
N THR A 127 8.24 9.49 11.57
CA THR A 127 8.79 10.81 11.88
C THR A 127 8.25 11.37 13.19
N LYS A 128 6.94 11.22 13.47
CA LYS A 128 6.37 11.65 14.75
C LYS A 128 6.96 10.85 15.92
N MET A 129 7.06 9.53 15.77
CA MET A 129 7.68 8.66 16.76
C MET A 129 9.15 9.02 16.98
N GLU A 130 9.91 9.32 15.94
CA GLU A 130 11.33 9.68 16.06
C GLU A 130 11.54 10.92 16.94
N ILE A 131 10.68 11.93 16.81
CA ILE A 131 10.73 13.15 17.66
C ILE A 131 10.46 12.79 19.12
N GLU A 132 9.39 12.04 19.38
CA GLU A 132 8.98 11.61 20.73
C GLU A 132 10.05 10.68 21.36
N LEU A 133 10.64 9.78 20.58
CA LEU A 133 11.74 8.90 21.02
C LEU A 133 12.98 9.70 21.42
N LYS A 134 13.37 10.73 20.65
CA LYS A 134 14.48 11.60 21.01
C LYS A 134 14.25 12.27 22.35
N GLN A 135 13.04 12.77 22.61
CA GLN A 135 12.69 13.39 23.90
C GLN A 135 12.84 12.42 25.07
N HIS A 136 12.36 11.18 24.91
CA HIS A 136 12.55 10.16 25.94
C HIS A 136 14.02 9.81 26.16
N ILE A 137 14.83 9.71 25.09
CA ILE A 137 16.27 9.45 25.20
C ILE A 137 16.98 10.60 25.93
N PHE A 138 16.65 11.85 25.62
CA PHE A 138 17.21 13.00 26.34
C PHE A 138 16.91 12.94 27.84
N HIS A 139 15.68 12.61 28.21
CA HIS A 139 15.31 12.46 29.62
C HIS A 139 16.13 11.36 30.32
N ILE A 140 16.37 10.23 29.65
CA ILE A 140 17.21 9.15 30.16
C ILE A 140 18.65 9.64 30.39
N ILE A 141 19.21 10.40 29.45
CA ILE A 141 20.59 10.93 29.54
C ILE A 141 20.73 11.98 30.65
N GLU A 142 19.71 12.82 30.84
CA GLU A 142 19.69 13.88 31.87
C GLU A 142 19.40 13.33 33.28
N THR A 143 19.03 12.06 33.41
CA THR A 143 18.67 11.47 34.69
C THR A 143 19.90 11.31 35.59
N PRO A 144 19.87 11.82 36.85
CA PRO A 144 21.00 11.70 37.77
C PRO A 144 21.37 10.24 38.07
N GLU A 145 22.66 9.96 38.27
CA GLU A 145 23.19 8.60 38.51
C GLU A 145 22.60 7.87 39.73
N HIS A 146 21.96 8.61 40.63
CA HIS A 146 21.37 8.08 41.87
C HIS A 146 19.97 7.48 41.65
N VAL A 147 19.36 7.73 40.49
CA VAL A 147 18.03 7.20 40.12
C VAL A 147 18.21 5.81 39.52
N SER A 148 17.31 4.88 39.88
CA SER A 148 17.30 3.53 39.32
C SER A 148 17.13 3.56 37.80
N LEU A 149 18.02 2.89 37.07
CA LEU A 149 17.93 2.75 35.62
C LEU A 149 16.60 2.15 35.16
N GLN A 150 16.03 1.22 35.94
CA GLN A 150 14.71 0.65 35.64
C GLN A 150 13.62 1.71 35.69
N ASP A 151 13.63 2.56 36.72
CA ASP A 151 12.62 3.62 36.87
C ASP A 151 12.75 4.68 35.79
N THR A 152 13.98 4.95 35.33
CA THR A 152 14.29 5.88 34.24
C THR A 152 13.84 5.35 32.87
N ILE A 153 14.02 4.05 32.60
CA ILE A 153 13.70 3.42 31.31
C ILE A 153 12.22 3.03 31.20
N GLN A 154 11.54 2.74 32.32
CA GLN A 154 10.16 2.26 32.30
C GLN A 154 9.18 3.15 31.52
N PRO A 155 9.24 4.50 31.62
CA PRO A 155 8.39 5.38 30.80
C PRO A 155 8.63 5.21 29.29
N PHE A 156 9.88 5.00 28.88
CA PHE A 156 10.24 4.78 27.48
C PHE A 156 9.70 3.43 26.96
N ILE A 157 9.82 2.36 27.74
CA ILE A 157 9.24 1.05 27.38
C ILE A 157 7.72 1.16 27.28
N THR A 158 7.09 1.80 28.27
CA THR A 158 5.63 1.98 28.31
C THR A 158 5.15 2.79 27.10
N TYR A 159 5.91 3.82 26.70
CA TYR A 159 5.65 4.59 25.50
C TYR A 159 5.74 3.72 24.23
N LEU A 160 6.80 2.91 24.09
CA LEU A 160 6.98 2.01 22.94
C LEU A 160 5.83 1.00 22.84
N ASP A 161 5.45 0.38 23.94
CA ASP A 161 4.33 -0.57 23.98
C ASP A 161 3.02 0.11 23.58
N ALA A 162 2.71 1.25 24.18
CA ALA A 162 1.49 2.01 23.88
C ALA A 162 1.42 2.48 22.42
N ARG A 163 2.57 2.77 21.80
CA ARG A 163 2.65 3.25 20.42
C ARG A 163 2.66 2.12 19.41
N LEU A 164 3.42 1.05 19.63
CA LEU A 164 3.68 0.01 18.62
C LEU A 164 2.68 -1.14 18.66
N LEU A 165 2.19 -1.53 19.84
CA LEU A 165 1.26 -2.67 19.95
C LEU A 165 -0.03 -2.44 19.15
N PRO A 166 -0.67 -1.25 19.17
CA PRO A 166 -1.86 -1.03 18.35
C PRO A 166 -1.61 -1.23 16.86
N PHE A 167 -0.46 -0.78 16.33
CA PHE A 167 -0.13 -1.00 14.91
C PHE A 167 0.09 -2.47 14.60
N LYS A 168 0.67 -3.24 15.52
CA LYS A 168 0.85 -4.69 15.36
C LYS A 168 -0.49 -5.42 15.25
N ASP A 169 -1.49 -4.97 15.98
CA ASP A 169 -2.82 -5.60 16.00
C ASP A 169 -3.67 -5.20 14.78
N PHE A 170 -3.51 -3.97 14.28
CA PHE A 170 -4.34 -3.45 13.20
C PHE A 170 -3.72 -3.54 11.80
N LEU A 171 -2.39 -3.48 11.64
CA LEU A 171 -1.75 -3.61 10.33
C LEU A 171 -1.68 -5.07 9.90
N ILE A 172 -1.93 -5.34 8.61
CA ILE A 172 -1.59 -6.65 8.07
C ILE A 172 -0.07 -6.85 8.08
N ARG A 173 0.38 -8.10 8.14
CA ARG A 173 1.80 -8.45 8.29
C ARG A 173 2.72 -7.72 7.31
N GLN A 174 2.34 -7.63 6.03
CA GLN A 174 3.15 -6.95 5.02
C GLN A 174 3.34 -5.48 5.36
N ASN A 175 2.28 -4.78 5.79
CA ASN A 175 2.33 -3.37 6.15
C ASN A 175 3.04 -3.13 7.49
N TYR A 176 2.92 -4.04 8.46
CA TYR A 176 3.64 -3.94 9.73
C TYR A 176 5.15 -4.14 9.58
N THR A 177 5.58 -4.93 8.58
CA THR A 177 7.01 -5.20 8.34
C THR A 177 7.70 -4.08 7.53
N ARG A 178 6.90 -3.20 6.90
CA ARG A 178 7.40 -2.04 6.15
C ARG A 178 7.79 -0.91 7.10
#